data_AF-A0A7K0Y5R3-F1
#
_entry.id   AF-A0A7K0Y5R3-F1
#
_cell.length_a   1.000
_cell.length_b   1.000
_cell.length_c   1.000
_cell.angle_alpha   90.00
_cell.angle_beta   90.00
_cell.angle_gamma   90.00
#
_symmetry.space_group_name_H-M   'P 1'
#
loop_
_entity.id
_entity.type
_entity.pdbx_description
1 polymer ?
#
loop_
_entity_poly.entity_id
_entity_poly.type
_entity_poly.pdbx_seq_one_letter_code
_entity_poly.pdbx_strand_id
1 'polypeptide(L)'
;MRDRVYLLLRLLLGTRHDWRIQRPTVPALPQLGVHTLGPLFAIFSLCIGWFAFTDAVGDGNTSFALFIGSVSILMMAWSNLLSTRVSSLEKVFGGLDHVYRWHRWFGALSVGAMWLHMEMVDDVKGIRGASKDIADAAEDLAETGSTLLYILIAASVLRWIPSRWWRLSHKALI
;
A
#
# COMPACT_ATOMS: atom_id res chain seq x y z
N MET A 1 -2.41 -37.72 23.32
CA MET A 1 -3.23 -36.51 23.06
C MET A 1 -2.49 -35.21 23.36
N ARG A 2 -1.79 -35.09 24.50
CA ARG A 2 -1.04 -33.89 24.90
C ARG A 2 0.00 -33.42 23.86
N ASP A 3 0.66 -34.35 23.18
CA ASP A 3 1.68 -34.03 22.17
C ASP A 3 1.11 -33.44 20.88
N ARG A 4 -0.09 -33.88 20.46
CA ARG A 4 -0.78 -33.29 19.28
C ARG A 4 -1.23 -31.85 19.56
N VAL A 5 -1.70 -31.57 20.78
CA VAL A 5 -2.06 -30.21 21.21
C VAL A 5 -0.82 -29.33 21.25
N TYR A 6 0.31 -29.81 21.79
CA TYR A 6 1.56 -29.07 21.79
C TYR A 6 2.11 -28.79 20.39
N LEU A 7 2.00 -29.76 19.47
CA LEU A 7 2.35 -29.58 18.07
C LEU A 7 1.45 -28.54 17.39
N LEU A 8 0.13 -28.63 17.59
CA LEU A 8 -0.82 -27.64 17.07
C LEU A 8 -0.54 -26.24 17.63
N LEU A 9 -0.29 -26.11 18.93
CA LEU A 9 0.06 -24.82 19.55
C LEU A 9 1.37 -24.26 19.00
N ARG A 10 2.40 -25.08 18.79
CA ARG A 10 3.66 -24.62 18.17
C ARG A 10 3.47 -24.21 16.71
N LEU A 11 2.60 -24.91 15.99
CA LEU A 11 2.28 -24.59 14.60
C LEU A 11 1.50 -23.26 14.50
N LEU A 12 0.56 -23.03 15.42
CA LEU A 12 -0.33 -21.85 15.45
C LEU A 12 0.27 -20.61 16.13
N LEU A 13 1.12 -20.77 17.14
CA LEU A 13 1.70 -19.64 17.89
C LEU A 13 3.17 -19.38 17.54
N GLY A 14 3.81 -20.35 16.89
CA GLY A 14 5.24 -20.32 16.63
C GLY A 14 6.10 -20.66 17.84
N THR A 15 7.40 -20.56 17.66
CA THR A 15 8.43 -20.75 18.68
C THR A 15 8.99 -19.41 19.14
N ARG A 16 9.62 -19.35 20.32
CA ARG A 16 10.31 -18.15 20.82
C ARG A 16 11.33 -17.59 19.83
N HIS A 17 11.91 -18.42 18.95
CA HIS A 17 12.87 -17.94 17.97
C HIS A 17 12.21 -17.07 16.89
N ASP A 18 10.97 -17.36 16.53
CA ASP A 18 10.23 -16.66 15.49
C ASP A 18 9.85 -15.22 15.89
N TRP A 19 9.86 -14.94 17.20
CA TRP A 19 9.58 -13.63 17.78
C TRP A 19 10.84 -12.80 18.06
N ARG A 20 12.04 -13.29 17.71
CA ARG A 20 13.27 -12.50 17.85
C ARG A 20 13.33 -11.43 16.76
N ILE A 21 13.36 -10.16 17.18
CA ILE A 21 13.51 -9.01 16.29
C ILE A 21 14.89 -9.06 15.63
N GLN A 22 14.93 -9.20 14.31
CA GLN A 22 16.17 -9.13 13.53
C GLN A 22 16.56 -7.67 13.30
N ARG A 23 17.83 -7.33 13.54
CA ARG A 23 18.35 -5.98 13.26
C ARG A 23 18.46 -5.77 11.75
N PRO A 24 18.06 -4.60 11.21
CA PRO A 24 18.21 -4.32 9.79
C PRO A 24 19.69 -4.24 9.41
N THR A 25 20.07 -4.94 8.35
CA THR A 25 21.32 -4.67 7.62
C THR A 25 21.13 -3.41 6.79
N VAL A 26 22.01 -2.42 6.97
CA VAL A 26 21.96 -1.16 6.22
C VAL A 26 22.56 -1.41 4.82
N PRO A 27 21.81 -1.20 3.72
CA PRO A 27 22.35 -1.42 2.38
C PRO A 27 23.34 -0.31 1.99
N ALA A 28 24.27 -0.65 1.10
CA ALA A 28 25.20 0.29 0.48
C ALA A 28 24.48 1.34 -0.38
N LEU A 29 25.11 2.51 -0.56
CA LEU A 29 24.57 3.64 -1.31
C LEU A 29 24.21 3.28 -2.76
N PRO A 30 23.15 3.87 -3.34
CA PRO A 30 22.70 3.55 -4.69
C PRO A 30 23.70 4.05 -5.74
N GLN A 31 24.07 3.19 -6.68
CA GLN A 31 24.71 3.57 -7.95
C GLN A 31 23.59 4.01 -8.91
N LEU A 32 23.79 5.05 -9.75
CA LEU A 32 22.80 5.55 -10.72
C LEU A 32 22.88 4.78 -12.06
N GLY A 33 21.74 4.39 -12.65
CA GLY A 33 21.63 3.46 -13.78
C GLY A 33 20.18 3.17 -14.19
N VAL A 34 19.95 2.14 -15.02
CA VAL A 34 18.66 1.80 -15.68
C VAL A 34 17.47 1.58 -14.71
N HIS A 35 17.74 1.38 -13.42
CA HIS A 35 16.75 1.25 -12.33
C HIS A 35 15.90 2.51 -12.07
N THR A 36 16.15 3.62 -12.77
CA THR A 36 15.38 4.86 -12.64
C THR A 36 14.15 4.92 -13.55
N LEU A 37 14.06 4.08 -14.59
CA LEU A 37 12.95 4.12 -15.55
C LEU A 37 11.59 3.77 -14.92
N GLY A 38 11.53 2.69 -14.13
CA GLY A 38 10.29 2.29 -13.44
C GLY A 38 9.69 3.39 -12.55
N PRO A 39 10.47 3.96 -11.61
CA PRO A 39 10.03 5.08 -10.79
C PRO A 39 9.62 6.32 -11.59
N LEU A 40 10.32 6.62 -12.69
CA LEU A 40 9.93 7.72 -13.58
C LEU A 40 8.57 7.49 -14.23
N PHE A 41 8.26 6.27 -14.69
CA PHE A 41 6.92 5.94 -15.21
C PHE A 41 5.84 6.08 -14.13
N ALA A 42 6.13 5.65 -12.90
CA ALA A 42 5.20 5.83 -11.80
C ALA A 42 4.94 7.32 -11.53
N ILE A 43 5.99 8.14 -11.37
CA ILE A 43 5.85 9.59 -11.17
C ILE A 43 5.10 10.25 -12.34
N PHE A 44 5.43 9.89 -13.57
CA PHE A 44 4.76 10.40 -14.76
C PHE A 44 3.26 10.09 -14.75
N SER A 45 2.87 8.87 -14.37
CA SER A 45 1.47 8.49 -14.22
C SER A 45 0.74 9.30 -13.13
N LEU A 46 1.42 9.65 -12.03
CA LEU A 46 0.89 10.54 -11.00
C LEU A 46 0.68 11.96 -11.55
N CYS A 47 1.66 12.50 -12.27
CA CYS A 47 1.57 13.84 -12.88
C CYS A 47 0.43 13.93 -13.90
N ILE A 48 0.19 12.88 -14.69
CA ILE A 48 -0.96 12.83 -15.61
C ILE A 48 -2.28 12.94 -14.84
N GLY A 49 -2.38 12.30 -13.68
CA GLY A 49 -3.58 12.32 -12.84
C GLY A 49 -4.07 13.72 -12.49
N TRP A 50 -3.16 14.71 -12.40
CA TRP A 50 -3.54 16.11 -12.16
C TRP A 50 -4.55 16.64 -13.16
N PHE A 51 -4.33 16.40 -14.47
CA PHE A 51 -5.19 16.92 -15.54
C PHE A 51 -6.61 16.36 -15.51
N ALA A 52 -6.84 15.23 -14.82
CA ALA A 52 -8.18 14.67 -14.67
C ALA A 52 -9.04 15.46 -13.66
N PHE A 53 -8.42 16.26 -12.78
CA PHE A 53 -9.10 16.93 -11.66
C PHE A 53 -8.93 18.45 -11.65
N THR A 54 -8.31 19.06 -12.66
CA THR A 54 -8.05 20.52 -12.70
C THR A 54 -9.32 21.37 -12.67
N ASP A 55 -10.42 20.86 -13.21
CA ASP A 55 -11.70 21.56 -13.28
C ASP A 55 -12.73 21.00 -12.29
N ALA A 56 -12.27 20.35 -11.21
CA ALA A 56 -13.19 19.80 -10.22
C ALA A 56 -13.86 20.92 -9.41
N VAL A 57 -15.19 20.97 -9.49
CA VAL A 57 -16.03 21.96 -8.81
C VAL A 57 -16.47 21.41 -7.45
N GLY A 58 -16.18 22.16 -6.38
CA GLY A 58 -16.61 21.86 -5.02
C GLY A 58 -16.16 22.94 -4.05
N ASP A 59 -16.47 22.76 -2.76
CA ASP A 59 -16.06 23.69 -1.71
C ASP A 59 -14.58 23.46 -1.33
N GLY A 60 -13.87 24.53 -0.95
CA GLY A 60 -12.46 24.45 -0.56
C GLY A 60 -11.52 24.05 -1.72
N ASN A 61 -10.51 23.21 -1.43
CA ASN A 61 -9.51 22.78 -2.41
C ASN A 61 -9.83 21.39 -2.99
N THR A 62 -11.06 21.22 -3.49
CA THR A 62 -11.59 19.93 -3.98
C THR A 62 -10.71 19.28 -5.05
N SER A 63 -10.20 20.08 -6.00
CA SER A 63 -9.32 19.61 -7.07
C SER A 63 -8.05 18.94 -6.51
N PHE A 64 -7.45 19.56 -5.49
CA PHE A 64 -6.28 18.99 -4.83
C PHE A 64 -6.62 17.77 -3.98
N ALA A 65 -7.74 17.78 -3.26
CA ALA A 65 -8.20 16.64 -2.46
C ALA A 65 -8.41 15.39 -3.34
N LEU A 66 -9.07 15.55 -4.50
CA LEU A 66 -9.26 14.46 -5.47
C LEU A 66 -7.95 14.02 -6.11
N PHE A 67 -7.05 14.95 -6.43
CA PHE A 67 -5.72 14.62 -6.93
C PHE A 67 -4.94 13.76 -5.93
N ILE A 68 -4.90 14.14 -4.64
CA ILE A 68 -4.23 13.36 -3.59
C ILE A 68 -4.88 11.97 -3.43
N GLY A 69 -6.21 11.88 -3.52
CA GLY A 69 -6.92 10.59 -3.56
C GLY A 69 -6.47 9.72 -4.74
N SER A 70 -6.33 10.31 -5.93
CA SER A 70 -5.83 9.60 -7.11
C SER A 70 -4.38 9.14 -6.97
N VAL A 71 -3.53 9.95 -6.33
CA VAL A 71 -2.13 9.59 -6.02
C VAL A 71 -2.10 8.37 -5.11
N SER A 72 -2.93 8.35 -4.06
CA SER A 72 -3.07 7.19 -3.18
C SER A 72 -3.38 5.91 -3.97
N ILE A 73 -4.43 5.93 -4.80
CA ILE A 73 -4.87 4.76 -5.57
C ILE A 73 -3.81 4.32 -6.57
N LEU A 74 -3.19 5.24 -7.31
CA LEU A 74 -2.15 4.91 -8.30
C LEU A 74 -0.90 4.33 -7.64
N MET A 75 -0.45 4.89 -6.52
CA MET A 75 0.69 4.35 -5.79
C MET A 75 0.38 2.96 -5.21
N MET A 76 -0.84 2.74 -4.72
CA MET A 76 -1.28 1.41 -4.27
C MET A 76 -1.31 0.42 -5.44
N ALA A 77 -1.84 0.83 -6.60
CA ALA A 77 -1.86 0.01 -7.80
C ALA A 77 -0.44 -0.38 -8.25
N TRP A 78 0.51 0.57 -8.25
CA TRP A 78 1.92 0.29 -8.51
C TRP A 78 2.53 -0.67 -7.49
N SER A 79 2.21 -0.50 -6.20
CA SER A 79 2.65 -1.41 -5.13
C SER A 79 2.18 -2.85 -5.40
N ASN A 80 0.89 -3.03 -5.70
CA ASN A 80 0.32 -4.34 -6.01
C ASN A 80 0.89 -4.93 -7.30
N LEU A 81 1.06 -4.12 -8.33
CA LEU A 81 1.66 -4.55 -9.59
C LEU A 81 3.10 -5.05 -9.38
N LEU A 82 3.92 -4.35 -8.60
CA LEU A 82 5.28 -4.78 -8.24
C LEU A 82 5.29 -6.08 -7.42
N SER A 83 4.26 -6.34 -6.63
CA SER A 83 4.14 -7.56 -5.82
C SER A 83 3.99 -8.83 -6.67
N THR A 84 3.48 -8.71 -7.90
CA THR A 84 3.28 -9.84 -8.84
C THR A 84 4.60 -10.42 -9.39
N ARG A 85 5.72 -9.68 -9.26
CA ARG A 85 7.06 -10.11 -9.72
C ARG A 85 7.12 -10.52 -11.19
N VAL A 86 6.36 -9.86 -12.05
CA VAL A 86 6.46 -10.08 -13.51
C VAL A 86 7.86 -9.68 -13.99
N SER A 87 8.51 -10.56 -14.76
CA SER A 87 9.90 -10.39 -15.21
C SER A 87 10.16 -9.07 -15.95
N SER A 88 9.19 -8.60 -16.74
CA SER A 88 9.32 -7.31 -17.45
C SER A 88 9.44 -6.12 -16.49
N LEU A 89 8.68 -6.10 -15.40
CA LEU A 89 8.76 -5.04 -14.40
C LEU A 89 10.06 -5.12 -13.61
N GLU A 90 10.53 -6.32 -13.29
CA GLU A 90 11.81 -6.51 -12.62
C GLU A 90 12.96 -5.86 -13.40
N LYS A 91 12.99 -6.06 -14.73
CA LYS A 91 14.01 -5.44 -15.59
C LYS A 91 13.93 -3.91 -15.58
N VAL A 92 12.72 -3.36 -15.64
CA VAL A 92 12.49 -1.90 -15.68
C VAL A 92 12.81 -1.21 -14.34
N PHE A 93 12.61 -1.90 -13.22
CA PHE A 93 12.91 -1.39 -11.88
C PHE A 93 14.34 -1.72 -11.40
N GLY A 94 15.10 -2.51 -12.16
CA GLY A 94 16.51 -2.79 -11.88
C GLY A 94 16.77 -3.98 -10.95
N GLY A 95 15.92 -5.01 -11.00
CA GLY A 95 16.09 -6.26 -10.25
C GLY A 95 15.15 -6.40 -9.05
N LEU A 96 15.09 -7.62 -8.50
CA LEU A 96 14.20 -7.98 -7.39
C LEU A 96 14.38 -7.09 -6.15
N ASP A 97 15.61 -6.72 -5.80
CA ASP A 97 15.89 -5.91 -4.61
C ASP A 97 15.33 -4.49 -4.74
N HIS A 98 15.40 -3.91 -5.94
CA HIS A 98 14.84 -2.59 -6.22
C HIS A 98 13.31 -2.66 -6.25
N VAL A 99 12.73 -3.68 -6.89
CA VAL A 99 11.28 -3.92 -6.86
C VAL A 99 10.76 -3.98 -5.43
N TYR A 100 11.44 -4.71 -4.54
CA TYR A 100 11.05 -4.80 -3.12
C TYR A 100 11.09 -3.44 -2.41
N ARG A 101 12.14 -2.65 -2.67
CA ARG A 101 12.28 -1.29 -2.11
C ARG A 101 11.14 -0.39 -2.58
N TRP A 102 10.84 -0.39 -3.88
CA TRP A 102 9.80 0.45 -4.46
C TRP A 102 8.40 0.02 -4.06
N HIS A 103 8.10 -1.29 -4.00
CA HIS A 103 6.85 -1.81 -3.44
C HIS A 103 6.61 -1.28 -2.02
N ARG A 104 7.62 -1.37 -1.14
CA ARG A 104 7.52 -0.88 0.24
C ARG A 104 7.21 0.62 0.29
N TRP A 105 7.93 1.42 -0.49
CA TRP A 105 7.74 2.88 -0.48
C TRP A 105 6.43 3.29 -1.12
N PHE A 106 6.02 2.67 -2.23
CA PHE A 106 4.76 2.95 -2.87
C PHE A 106 3.57 2.60 -1.98
N GLY A 107 3.61 1.45 -1.30
CA GLY A 107 2.59 1.11 -0.31
C GLY A 107 2.55 2.04 0.91
N ALA A 108 3.71 2.52 1.39
CA ALA A 108 3.75 3.47 2.49
C ALA A 108 3.22 4.85 2.08
N LEU A 109 3.64 5.34 0.91
CA LEU A 109 3.23 6.64 0.38
C LEU A 109 1.76 6.65 -0.03
N SER A 110 1.22 5.53 -0.54
CA SER A 110 -0.22 5.43 -0.82
C SER A 110 -1.06 5.59 0.44
N VAL A 111 -0.68 4.92 1.54
CA VAL A 111 -1.40 5.05 2.82
C VAL A 111 -1.27 6.46 3.40
N GLY A 112 -0.10 7.10 3.26
CA GLY A 112 0.07 8.51 3.65
C GLY A 112 -0.80 9.46 2.82
N ALA A 113 -0.88 9.26 1.51
CA ALA A 113 -1.75 10.04 0.62
C ALA A 113 -3.24 9.77 0.88
N MET A 114 -3.62 8.52 1.20
CA MET A 114 -4.98 8.16 1.63
C MET A 114 -5.38 8.92 2.89
N TRP A 115 -4.51 8.95 3.91
CA TRP A 115 -4.76 9.73 5.12
C TRP A 115 -4.96 11.21 4.80
N LEU A 116 -4.04 11.80 4.03
CA LEU A 116 -4.13 13.20 3.62
C LEU A 116 -5.40 13.50 2.81
N HIS A 117 -5.83 12.58 1.95
CA HIS A 117 -7.07 12.69 1.18
C HIS A 117 -8.29 12.78 2.10
N MET A 118 -8.38 11.92 3.12
CA MET A 118 -9.50 11.91 4.07
C MET A 118 -9.54 13.17 4.94
N GLU A 119 -8.40 13.78 5.28
CA GLU A 119 -8.34 15.05 6.01
C GLU A 119 -8.72 16.27 5.14
N MET A 120 -8.68 16.13 3.80
CA MET A 120 -8.90 17.23 2.86
C MET A 120 -10.25 17.19 2.14
N VAL A 121 -10.91 16.04 2.12
CA VAL A 121 -12.20 15.90 1.47
C VAL A 121 -13.30 16.24 2.47
N ASP A 122 -14.11 17.25 2.16
CA ASP A 122 -15.38 17.46 2.86
C ASP A 122 -16.37 16.35 2.46
N ASP A 123 -17.33 16.01 3.34
CA ASP A 123 -18.34 14.98 3.11
C ASP A 123 -18.89 15.04 1.66
N VAL A 124 -18.49 14.06 0.85
CA VAL A 124 -18.94 13.96 -0.55
C VAL A 124 -20.40 13.56 -0.49
N LYS A 125 -21.32 14.48 -0.85
CA LYS A 125 -22.78 14.27 -0.81
C LYS A 125 -23.32 13.21 -1.80
N GLY A 126 -22.45 12.39 -2.37
CA GLY A 126 -22.75 11.31 -3.31
C GLY A 126 -21.96 11.40 -4.62
N ILE A 127 -21.87 10.28 -5.32
CA ILE A 127 -21.25 10.17 -6.64
C ILE A 127 -22.32 10.42 -7.71
N ARG A 128 -22.10 11.38 -8.61
CA ARG A 128 -23.06 11.69 -9.67
C ARG A 128 -23.31 10.46 -10.56
N GLY A 129 -24.55 9.96 -10.56
CA GLY A 129 -24.96 8.80 -11.34
C GLY A 129 -24.85 7.45 -10.60
N ALA A 130 -24.34 7.42 -9.38
CA ALA A 130 -24.44 6.26 -8.49
C ALA A 130 -25.76 6.31 -7.69
N SER A 131 -26.35 5.15 -7.40
CA SER A 131 -27.43 5.10 -6.40
C SER A 131 -26.86 5.37 -5.00
N LYS A 132 -27.73 5.84 -4.09
CA LYS A 132 -27.38 6.06 -2.69
C LYS A 132 -26.75 4.81 -2.07
N ASP A 133 -27.36 3.65 -2.25
CA ASP A 133 -26.88 2.38 -1.68
C ASP A 133 -25.46 2.02 -2.17
N ILE A 134 -25.11 2.32 -3.42
CA ILE A 134 -23.77 2.07 -3.96
C ILE A 134 -22.75 3.05 -3.38
N ALA A 135 -23.14 4.32 -3.23
CA ALA A 135 -22.28 5.34 -2.63
C ALA A 135 -21.99 5.00 -1.16
N ASP A 136 -23.04 4.69 -0.38
CA ASP A 136 -22.94 4.31 1.03
C ASP A 136 -22.07 3.03 1.18
N ALA A 137 -22.26 2.01 0.33
CA ALA A 137 -21.43 0.80 0.36
C ALA A 137 -19.95 1.06 0.00
N ALA A 138 -19.67 1.98 -0.92
CA ALA A 138 -18.31 2.35 -1.28
C ALA A 138 -17.61 3.10 -0.13
N GLU A 139 -18.34 3.96 0.58
CA GLU A 139 -17.87 4.67 1.77
C GLU A 139 -17.52 3.68 2.89
N ASP A 140 -18.43 2.75 3.22
CA ASP A 140 -18.21 1.71 4.23
C ASP A 140 -16.98 0.84 3.92
N LEU A 141 -16.80 0.47 2.64
CA LEU A 141 -15.63 -0.30 2.19
C LEU A 141 -14.34 0.52 2.27
N ALA A 142 -14.39 1.81 1.95
CA ALA A 142 -13.24 2.69 2.07
C ALA A 142 -12.82 2.89 3.54
N GLU A 143 -13.78 3.08 4.44
CA GLU A 143 -13.52 3.20 5.88
C GLU A 143 -12.91 1.90 6.44
N THR A 144 -13.53 0.75 6.13
CA THR A 144 -13.03 -0.56 6.54
C THR A 144 -11.64 -0.83 5.97
N GLY A 145 -11.44 -0.58 4.67
CA GLY A 145 -10.18 -0.78 3.98
C GLY A 145 -9.06 0.10 4.53
N SER A 146 -9.35 1.38 4.82
CA SER A 146 -8.38 2.31 5.38
C SER A 146 -7.87 1.84 6.75
N THR A 147 -8.77 1.34 7.61
CA THR A 147 -8.44 0.78 8.92
C THR A 147 -7.50 -0.43 8.79
N LEU A 148 -7.82 -1.36 7.88
CA LEU A 148 -6.97 -2.53 7.62
C LEU A 148 -5.58 -2.12 7.11
N LEU A 149 -5.51 -1.14 6.21
CA LEU A 149 -4.25 -0.63 5.67
C LEU A 149 -3.40 0.09 6.73
N TYR A 150 -4.02 0.84 7.65
CA TYR A 150 -3.29 1.45 8.78
C TYR A 150 -2.67 0.41 9.71
N ILE A 151 -3.42 -0.63 10.05
CA ILE A 151 -2.90 -1.75 10.84
C ILE A 151 -1.75 -2.43 10.09
N LEU A 152 -1.92 -2.64 8.77
CA LEU A 152 -0.92 -3.28 7.93
C LEU A 152 0.37 -2.45 7.87
N ILE A 153 0.30 -1.14 7.62
CA ILE A 153 1.51 -0.32 7.54
C ILE A 153 2.21 -0.20 8.89
N ALA A 154 1.45 -0.07 9.99
CA ALA A 154 1.99 -0.05 11.34
C ALA A 154 2.76 -1.34 11.64
N ALA A 155 2.15 -2.50 11.37
CA ALA A 155 2.79 -3.79 11.52
C ALA A 155 4.04 -3.96 10.61
N SER A 156 3.99 -3.43 9.38
CA SER A 156 5.10 -3.47 8.41
C SER A 156 6.34 -2.70 8.90
N VAL A 157 6.12 -1.51 9.46
CA VAL A 157 7.19 -0.62 9.94
C VAL A 157 7.77 -1.16 11.24
N LEU A 158 6.91 -1.62 12.13
CA LEU A 158 7.26 -2.01 13.48
C LEU A 158 7.92 -3.40 13.57
N ARG A 159 7.64 -4.28 12.59
CA ARG A 159 8.26 -5.62 12.43
C ARG A 159 8.14 -6.51 13.68
N TRP A 160 7.12 -6.30 14.52
CA TRP A 160 6.88 -7.11 15.71
C TRP A 160 6.25 -8.47 15.39
N ILE A 161 5.65 -8.62 14.21
CA ILE A 161 4.98 -9.85 13.80
C ILE A 161 5.98 -10.80 13.13
N PRO A 162 6.05 -12.09 13.56
CA PRO A 162 6.87 -13.10 12.91
C PRO A 162 6.58 -13.20 11.42
N SER A 163 7.64 -13.39 10.62
CA SER A 163 7.59 -13.36 9.15
C SER A 163 6.57 -14.33 8.53
N ARG A 164 6.30 -15.47 9.20
CA ARG A 164 5.28 -16.44 8.76
C ARG A 164 3.87 -15.86 8.74
N TRP A 165 3.48 -15.19 9.82
CA TRP A 165 2.14 -14.64 10.02
C TRP A 165 1.99 -13.36 9.21
N TRP A 166 3.05 -12.54 9.23
CA TRP A 166 3.14 -11.35 8.41
C TRP A 166 2.93 -11.65 6.92
N ARG A 167 3.59 -12.71 6.40
CA ARG A 167 3.43 -13.10 5.00
C ARG A 167 1.99 -13.49 4.65
N LEU A 168 1.28 -14.16 5.55
CA LEU A 168 -0.10 -14.57 5.32
C LEU A 168 -1.04 -13.37 5.38
N SER A 169 -0.94 -12.55 6.42
CA SER A 169 -1.78 -11.35 6.57
C SER A 169 -1.58 -10.37 5.42
N HIS A 170 -0.33 -10.18 4.99
CA HIS A 170 -0.01 -9.26 3.90
C HIS A 170 -0.49 -9.77 2.53
N LYS A 171 -0.49 -11.10 2.30
CA LYS A 171 -1.02 -11.69 1.07
C LYS A 171 -2.55 -11.60 0.95
N ALA A 172 -3.27 -11.49 2.05
CA ALA A 172 -4.73 -11.38 2.02
C ALA A 172 -5.21 -10.02 1.49
N LEU A 173 -4.33 -9.02 1.42
CA LEU A 173 -4.61 -7.65 1.01
C LEU A 173 -3.98 -7.29 -0.35
N ILE A 174 -3.58 -8.31 -1.12
CA ILE A 174 -3.04 -8.24 -2.49
C ILE A 174 -3.95 -9.05 -3.40
#